data_AF-A0A7S0M410-F1
#
_entry.id   AF-A0A7S0M410-F1
#
_cell.length_a   1.000
_cell.length_b   1.000
_cell.length_c   1.000
_cell.angle_alpha   90.00
_cell.angle_beta   90.00
_cell.angle_gamma   90.00
#
_symmetry.space_group_name_H-M   'P 1'
#
loop_
_entity.id
_entity.type
_entity.pdbx_description
1 polymer ?
#
loop_
_entity_poly.entity_id
_entity_poly.type
_entity_poly.pdbx_seq_one_letter_code
_entity_poly.pdbx_strand_id
1 'polypeptide(L)'
;SGLTLLGQDRKGRLANLGLYNVIKAHATSSDAQALFPVGTRLGIKEPYYKLQNSGHFGLRSDNPCNLIIQRPNSGSKQPNALKTAGNQLFAEKRFEEAAEHFGLALTTAGAAEAQAPLYLNRAAAKLRYKDFPGALADS
;
A
#
# COMPACT_ATOMS: atom_id res chain seq x y z
N SER A 1 -22.56 -15.41 -3.85
CA SER A 1 -22.00 -15.16 -2.49
C SER A 1 -21.90 -13.67 -2.25
N GLY A 2 -22.23 -13.23 -1.03
CA GLY A 2 -22.11 -11.84 -0.61
C GLY A 2 -21.21 -11.73 0.61
N LEU A 3 -20.38 -10.70 0.64
CA LEU A 3 -19.52 -10.33 1.75
C LEU A 3 -20.00 -8.99 2.31
N THR A 4 -20.24 -8.93 3.61
CA THR A 4 -20.57 -7.68 4.29
C THR A 4 -19.32 -7.17 5.01
N LEU A 5 -18.95 -5.92 4.74
CA LEU A 5 -17.83 -5.22 5.34
C LEU A 5 -18.34 -3.98 6.08
N LEU A 6 -17.61 -3.59 7.12
CA LEU A 6 -17.77 -2.30 7.78
C LEU A 6 -16.70 -1.35 7.27
N GLY A 7 -17.11 -0.31 6.53
CA GLY A 7 -16.20 0.72 6.01
C GLY A 7 -16.22 1.96 6.89
N GLN A 8 -15.07 2.62 7.03
CA GLN A 8 -14.93 3.93 7.68
C GLN A 8 -14.52 4.99 6.65
N ASP A 9 -15.19 6.13 6.63
CA ASP A 9 -14.81 7.27 5.79
C ASP A 9 -13.75 8.18 6.45
N ARG A 10 -13.29 9.20 5.73
CA ARG A 10 -12.28 10.17 6.24
C ARG A 10 -12.75 10.99 7.45
N LYS A 11 -14.07 11.06 7.68
CA LYS A 11 -14.68 11.77 8.82
C LYS A 11 -14.96 10.83 10.00
N GLY A 12 -14.54 9.56 9.91
CA GLY A 12 -14.76 8.56 10.94
C GLY A 12 -16.14 7.90 10.92
N ARG A 13 -17.00 8.22 9.94
CA ARG A 13 -18.35 7.67 9.85
C ARG A 13 -18.30 6.25 9.33
N LEU A 14 -19.07 5.37 9.95
CA LEU A 14 -19.17 3.96 9.58
C LEU A 14 -20.33 3.73 8.62
N ALA A 15 -20.12 2.85 7.64
CA ALA A 15 -21.16 2.42 6.72
C ALA A 15 -21.07 0.90 6.47
N ASN A 16 -22.23 0.26 6.42
CA ASN A 16 -22.35 -1.14 6.00
C ASN A 16 -22.18 -1.21 4.48
N LEU A 17 -21.25 -2.05 4.03
CA LEU A 17 -20.96 -2.29 2.63
C LEU A 17 -21.18 -3.75 2.27
N GLY A 18 -22.10 -4.03 1.34
CA GLY A 18 -22.31 -5.35 0.75
C GLY A 18 -21.59 -5.50 -0.58
N LEU A 19 -20.62 -6.41 -0.65
CA LEU A 19 -19.88 -6.77 -1.86
C LEU A 19 -20.34 -8.15 -2.35
N TYR A 20 -20.85 -8.23 -3.57
CA TYR A 20 -21.29 -9.50 -4.15
C TYR A 20 -20.35 -9.96 -5.26
N ASN A 21 -20.29 -11.27 -5.46
CA ASN A 21 -19.50 -11.93 -6.51
C ASN A 21 -17.98 -11.68 -6.39
N VAL A 22 -17.51 -11.19 -5.25
CA VAL A 22 -16.08 -10.93 -5.01
C VAL A 22 -15.36 -12.10 -4.35
N ILE A 23 -16.09 -12.92 -3.59
CA ILE A 23 -15.57 -14.11 -2.92
C ILE A 23 -16.25 -15.37 -3.49
N LYS A 24 -15.53 -16.49 -3.51
CA LYS A 24 -16.08 -17.78 -3.94
C LYS A 24 -17.21 -18.24 -3.01
N ALA A 25 -18.12 -19.06 -3.51
CA ALA A 25 -19.30 -19.52 -2.75
C ALA A 25 -18.93 -20.26 -1.45
N HIS A 26 -17.78 -20.95 -1.43
CA HIS A 26 -17.26 -21.71 -0.30
C HIS A 26 -16.10 -21.02 0.41
N ALA A 27 -15.92 -19.71 0.20
CA ALA A 27 -14.88 -18.94 0.88
C ALA A 27 -15.18 -18.86 2.38
N THR A 28 -14.15 -19.05 3.20
CA THR A 28 -14.22 -18.91 4.65
C THR A 28 -14.05 -17.44 5.07
N SER A 29 -14.33 -17.15 6.33
CA SER A 29 -14.03 -15.83 6.92
C SER A 29 -12.54 -15.48 6.84
N SER A 30 -11.66 -16.49 6.90
CA SER A 30 -10.21 -16.33 6.73
C SER A 30 -9.85 -15.88 5.31
N ASP A 31 -10.49 -16.46 4.30
CA ASP A 31 -10.28 -16.07 2.89
C ASP A 31 -10.75 -14.64 2.63
N ALA A 32 -11.88 -14.25 3.23
CA ALA A 32 -12.37 -12.88 3.16
C ALA A 32 -11.40 -11.90 3.83
N GLN A 33 -10.86 -12.25 5.00
CA GLN A 33 -9.88 -11.45 5.72
C GLN A 33 -8.55 -11.35 4.97
N ALA A 34 -8.13 -12.40 4.26
CA ALA A 34 -6.95 -12.39 3.40
C ALA A 34 -7.13 -11.49 2.16
N LEU A 35 -8.34 -11.43 1.61
CA LEU A 35 -8.67 -10.54 0.48
C LEU A 35 -8.81 -9.08 0.91
N PHE A 36 -9.39 -8.84 2.10
CA PHE A 36 -9.69 -7.53 2.68
C PHE A 36 -9.13 -7.38 4.10
N PRO A 37 -7.80 -7.42 4.29
CA PRO A 37 -7.23 -7.21 5.61
C PRO A 37 -7.53 -5.79 6.10
N VAL A 38 -7.53 -5.61 7.43
CA VAL A 38 -7.75 -4.30 8.06
C VAL A 38 -6.74 -3.29 7.52
N GLY A 39 -7.24 -2.12 7.11
CA GLY A 39 -6.45 -1.07 6.45
C GLY A 39 -6.55 -1.09 4.92
N THR A 40 -7.30 -2.03 4.32
CA THR A 40 -7.61 -2.01 2.88
C THR A 40 -8.38 -0.74 2.53
N ARG A 41 -7.87 0.01 1.56
CA ARG A 41 -8.58 1.13 0.95
C ARG A 41 -9.39 0.60 -0.22
N LEU A 42 -10.70 0.84 -0.18
CA LEU A 42 -11.63 0.39 -1.20
C LEU A 42 -12.27 1.58 -1.90
N GLY A 43 -12.08 1.67 -3.22
CA GLY A 43 -12.83 2.55 -4.11
C GLY A 43 -13.95 1.75 -4.78
N ILE A 44 -15.12 2.37 -4.94
CA ILE A 44 -16.25 1.78 -5.65
C ILE A 44 -16.68 2.78 -6.72
N LYS A 45 -16.64 2.38 -7.99
CA LYS A 45 -16.96 3.26 -9.12
C LYS A 45 -18.45 3.62 -9.17
N GLU A 46 -19.30 2.64 -8.95
CA GLU A 46 -20.76 2.79 -9.07
C GLU A 46 -21.48 2.16 -7.87
N PRO A 47 -21.31 2.71 -6.66
CA PRO A 47 -22.03 2.20 -5.50
C PRO A 47 -23.49 2.64 -5.56
N TYR A 48 -24.40 1.79 -5.08
CA TYR A 48 -25.81 2.16 -4.89
C TYR A 48 -26.25 1.90 -3.45
N TYR A 49 -27.23 2.67 -3.00
CA TYR A 49 -27.89 2.44 -1.72
C TYR A 49 -28.97 1.40 -1.88
N LYS A 50 -29.00 0.44 -0.95
CA LYS A 50 -30.09 -0.53 -0.84
C LYS A 50 -30.65 -0.53 0.57
N LEU A 51 -31.98 -0.48 0.67
CA LEU A 51 -32.68 -0.70 1.92
C LEU A 51 -32.45 -2.15 2.38
N GLN A 52 -31.83 -2.30 3.54
CA GLN A 52 -31.64 -3.61 4.17
C GLN A 52 -32.93 -4.03 4.90
N ASN A 53 -33.04 -5.32 5.22
CA ASN A 53 -34.18 -5.85 5.99
C ASN A 53 -34.33 -5.20 7.39
N SER A 54 -33.26 -4.61 7.89
CA SER A 54 -33.23 -3.82 9.14
C SER A 54 -33.82 -2.42 9.02
N GLY A 55 -34.24 -1.99 7.81
CA GLY A 55 -34.74 -0.63 7.55
C GLY A 55 -33.64 0.42 7.36
N HIS A 56 -32.36 0.06 7.46
CA HIS A 56 -31.24 0.97 7.22
C HIS A 56 -30.72 0.88 5.78
N PHE A 57 -30.16 1.98 5.27
CA PHE A 57 -29.48 2.01 3.98
C PHE A 57 -28.07 1.42 4.11
N GLY A 58 -27.78 0.40 3.29
CA GLY A 58 -26.43 -0.12 3.10
C GLY A 58 -25.88 0.29 1.74
N LEU A 59 -24.57 0.55 1.68
CA LEU A 59 -23.85 0.70 0.42
C LEU A 59 -23.69 -0.69 -0.21
N ARG A 60 -23.88 -0.82 -1.52
CA ARG A 60 -23.77 -2.12 -2.20
C ARG A 60 -23.04 -1.99 -3.53
N SER A 61 -22.26 -3.02 -3.84
CA SER A 61 -21.66 -3.25 -5.16
C SER A 61 -21.85 -4.73 -5.51
N ASP A 62 -22.36 -4.99 -6.70
CA ASP A 62 -22.63 -6.35 -7.21
C ASP A 62 -21.68 -6.80 -8.31
N ASN A 63 -21.09 -5.85 -9.02
CA ASN A 63 -20.05 -6.10 -10.00
C ASN A 63 -18.65 -5.94 -9.38
N PRO A 64 -17.81 -6.98 -9.37
CA PRO A 64 -16.44 -6.87 -8.86
C PRO A 64 -15.58 -5.90 -9.69
N CYS A 65 -15.88 -5.68 -10.98
CA CYS A 65 -15.16 -4.71 -11.82
C CYS A 65 -15.36 -3.25 -11.37
N ASN A 66 -16.38 -2.99 -10.54
CA ASN A 66 -16.63 -1.68 -9.95
C ASN A 66 -15.76 -1.44 -8.71
N LEU A 67 -14.97 -2.41 -8.27
CA LEU A 67 -14.11 -2.32 -7.10
C LEU A 67 -12.67 -1.98 -7.47
N ILE A 68 -12.13 -0.98 -6.79
CA ILE A 68 -10.70 -0.63 -6.79
C ILE A 68 -10.18 -1.00 -5.41
N ILE A 69 -9.41 -2.08 -5.33
CA ILE A 69 -8.90 -2.61 -4.06
C ILE A 69 -7.43 -2.22 -3.92
N GLN A 70 -7.14 -1.35 -2.96
CA GLN A 70 -5.78 -1.05 -2.53
C GLN A 70 -5.57 -1.70 -1.16
N ARG A 71 -4.96 -2.89 -1.15
CA ARG A 71 -4.62 -3.61 0.08
C ARG A 71 -3.69 -2.75 0.94
N PRO A 72 -3.74 -2.86 2.29
CA PRO A 72 -2.69 -2.31 3.14
C PRO A 72 -1.38 -2.92 2.66
N ASN A 73 -0.29 -2.14 2.65
CA ASN A 73 0.99 -2.58 2.11
C ASN A 73 1.54 -3.78 2.89
N SER A 74 1.12 -4.97 2.51
CA SER A 74 1.74 -6.24 2.87
C SER A 74 2.91 -6.45 1.92
N GLY A 75 3.98 -5.66 2.08
CA GLY A 75 5.29 -6.00 1.50
C GLY A 75 5.86 -5.13 0.37
N SER A 76 5.13 -4.16 -0.20
CA SER A 76 5.85 -3.04 -0.85
C SER A 76 6.37 -2.17 0.29
N LYS A 77 7.63 -2.39 0.69
CA LYS A 77 8.30 -1.52 1.64
C LYS A 77 8.09 -0.10 1.10
N GLN A 78 7.26 0.71 1.76
CA GLN A 78 6.95 2.04 1.24
C GLN A 78 8.26 2.76 0.99
N PRO A 79 8.36 3.60 -0.06
CA PRO A 79 9.59 4.34 -0.32
C PRO A 79 10.11 5.05 0.93
N ASN A 80 9.21 5.57 1.77
CA ASN A 80 9.54 6.13 3.07
C ASN A 80 10.08 5.11 4.08
N ALA A 81 9.51 3.90 4.17
CA ALA A 81 10.02 2.85 5.03
C ALA A 81 11.41 2.34 4.57
N LEU A 82 11.63 2.23 3.25
CA LEU A 82 12.93 1.92 2.65
C LEU A 82 13.95 3.01 2.95
N LYS A 83 13.57 4.27 2.81
CA LYS A 83 14.40 5.42 3.17
C LYS A 83 14.78 5.40 4.65
N THR A 84 13.83 5.15 5.55
CA THR A 84 14.11 5.07 6.98
C THR A 84 15.06 3.92 7.31
N ALA A 85 14.86 2.75 6.71
CA ALA A 85 15.76 1.61 6.87
C ALA A 85 17.17 1.92 6.33
N GLY A 86 17.27 2.53 5.14
CA GLY A 86 18.54 2.97 4.57
C GLY A 86 19.27 3.99 5.46
N ASN A 87 18.54 4.95 6.04
CA ASN A 87 19.11 5.92 6.99
C ASN A 87 19.65 5.24 8.27
N GLN A 88 18.94 4.24 8.78
CA GLN A 88 19.39 3.48 9.95
C GLN A 88 20.67 2.69 9.65
N LEU A 89 20.69 1.96 8.53
CA LEU A 89 21.88 1.22 8.08
C LEU A 89 23.08 2.16 7.85
N PHE A 90 22.83 3.35 7.31
CA PHE A 90 23.84 4.37 7.13
C PHE A 90 24.43 4.83 8.48
N ALA A 91 23.58 5.02 9.50
CA ALA A 91 24.02 5.35 10.85
C ALA A 91 24.82 4.21 11.51
N GLU A 92 24.48 2.96 11.21
CA GLU A 92 25.19 1.74 11.62
C GLU A 92 26.50 1.50 10.83
N LYS A 93 26.87 2.39 9.90
CA LYS A 93 28.04 2.27 8.99
C LYS A 93 27.96 1.09 8.01
N ARG A 94 26.77 0.53 7.81
CA ARG A 94 26.47 -0.55 6.85
C ARG A 94 26.12 0.07 5.50
N PHE A 95 27.11 0.69 4.87
CA PHE A 95 26.90 1.60 3.74
C PHE A 95 26.43 0.89 2.45
N GLU A 96 26.89 -0.34 2.20
CA GLU A 96 26.47 -1.13 1.04
C GLU A 96 24.97 -1.44 1.11
N GLU A 97 24.52 -2.01 2.23
CA GLU A 97 23.11 -2.31 2.48
C GLU A 97 22.24 -1.04 2.51
N ALA A 98 22.76 0.06 3.05
CA ALA A 98 22.07 1.35 2.99
C ALA A 98 21.82 1.79 1.53
N ALA A 99 22.82 1.63 0.64
CA ALA A 99 22.69 1.99 -0.77
C ALA A 99 21.67 1.11 -1.50
N GLU A 100 21.61 -0.19 -1.19
CA GLU A 100 20.58 -1.10 -1.73
C GLU A 100 19.18 -0.66 -1.32
N HIS A 101 18.99 -0.32 -0.04
CA HIS A 101 17.71 0.13 0.49
C HIS A 101 17.24 1.46 -0.14
N PHE A 102 18.13 2.41 -0.39
CA PHE A 102 17.79 3.62 -1.16
C PHE A 102 17.50 3.31 -2.63
N GLY A 103 18.21 2.35 -3.24
CA GLY A 103 17.94 1.89 -4.60
C GLY A 103 16.55 1.28 -4.74
N LEU A 104 16.16 0.42 -3.80
CA LEU A 104 14.81 -0.12 -3.72
C LEU A 104 13.76 0.98 -3.51
N ALA A 105 14.08 2.02 -2.72
CA ALA A 105 13.16 3.15 -2.52
C ALA A 105 12.90 3.87 -3.85
N LEU A 106 13.94 4.12 -4.63
CA LEU A 106 13.86 4.78 -5.94
C LEU A 106 13.04 3.97 -6.94
N THR A 107 13.19 2.63 -6.97
CA THR A 107 12.37 1.78 -7.84
C THR A 107 10.91 1.72 -7.42
N THR A 108 10.62 1.91 -6.13
CA THR A 108 9.26 1.78 -5.57
C THR A 108 8.50 3.12 -5.54
N ALA A 109 9.20 4.26 -5.46
CA ALA A 109 8.63 5.61 -5.34
C ALA A 109 7.83 6.07 -6.56
N GLY A 110 8.18 5.58 -7.76
CA GLY A 110 7.66 6.15 -9.01
C GLY A 110 7.97 7.65 -9.14
N ALA A 111 7.30 8.34 -10.07
CA ALA A 111 7.49 9.77 -10.33
C ALA A 111 6.76 10.70 -9.33
N ALA A 112 6.02 10.13 -8.36
CA ALA A 112 5.13 10.89 -7.47
C ALA A 112 5.81 11.43 -6.20
N GLU A 113 7.02 10.95 -5.87
CA GLU A 113 7.78 11.40 -4.70
C GLU A 113 9.06 12.11 -5.13
N ALA A 114 9.52 13.08 -4.32
CA ALA A 114 10.78 13.75 -4.53
C ALA A 114 11.93 12.74 -4.42
N GLN A 115 12.49 12.32 -5.57
CA GLN A 115 13.56 11.34 -5.65
C GLN A 115 14.94 11.90 -5.28
N ALA A 116 15.12 13.23 -5.34
CA ALA A 116 16.41 13.90 -5.11
C ALA A 116 17.08 13.53 -3.77
N PRO A 117 16.38 13.49 -2.61
CA PRO A 117 16.99 13.06 -1.35
C PRO A 117 17.46 11.61 -1.35
N LEU A 118 16.79 10.73 -2.11
CA LEU A 118 17.17 9.31 -2.20
C LEU A 118 18.44 9.13 -3.03
N TYR A 119 18.56 9.84 -4.16
CA TYR A 119 19.79 9.86 -4.96
C TYR A 119 20.97 10.40 -4.15
N LEU A 120 20.79 11.51 -3.44
CA LEU A 120 21.84 12.08 -2.59
C LEU A 120 22.30 11.11 -1.50
N ASN A 121 21.36 10.48 -0.80
CA ASN A 121 21.68 9.54 0.28
C ASN A 121 22.34 8.26 -0.27
N ARG A 122 21.91 7.77 -1.44
CA ARG A 122 22.53 6.64 -2.12
C ARG A 122 23.95 6.97 -2.57
N ALA A 123 24.17 8.14 -3.18
CA ALA A 123 25.50 8.61 -3.57
C ALA A 123 26.44 8.70 -2.36
N ALA A 124 25.96 9.28 -1.25
CA ALA A 124 26.73 9.38 -0.01
C ALA A 124 27.10 7.99 0.54
N ALA A 125 26.19 7.01 0.49
CA ALA A 125 26.46 5.64 0.93
C ALA A 125 27.51 4.97 0.05
N LYS A 126 27.38 5.10 -1.28
CA LYS A 126 28.34 4.60 -2.27
C LYS A 126 29.75 5.14 -2.11
N LEU A 127 29.88 6.45 -1.85
CA LEU A 127 31.17 7.06 -1.53
C LEU A 127 31.82 6.43 -0.29
N ARG A 128 31.03 6.08 0.73
CA ARG A 128 31.55 5.51 1.99
C ARG A 128 32.03 4.07 1.85
N TYR A 129 31.46 3.27 0.93
CA TYR A 129 31.96 1.93 0.63
C TYR A 129 32.87 1.86 -0.62
N LYS A 130 33.28 3.03 -1.15
CA LYS A 130 34.26 3.21 -2.25
C LYS A 130 33.75 2.81 -3.65
N ASP A 131 32.45 2.80 -3.87
CA ASP A 131 31.86 2.75 -5.21
C ASP A 131 31.76 4.16 -5.81
N PHE A 132 32.91 4.68 -6.24
CA PHE A 132 33.00 6.00 -6.86
C PHE A 132 32.24 6.10 -8.20
N PRO A 133 32.30 5.11 -9.12
CA PRO A 133 31.52 5.15 -10.34
C PRO A 133 30.01 5.17 -10.07
N GLY A 134 29.54 4.34 -9.15
CA GLY A 134 28.12 4.29 -8.80
C GLY A 134 27.64 5.55 -8.07
N ALA A 135 28.51 6.22 -7.30
CA ALA A 135 28.19 7.50 -6.66
C ALA A 135 28.09 8.64 -7.69
N LEU A 136 28.98 8.66 -8.68
CA LEU A 136 28.93 9.65 -9.78
C LEU A 136 27.66 9.50 -10.62
N ALA A 137 27.20 8.26 -10.84
CA ALA A 137 25.95 8.00 -11.55
C ALA A 137 24.69 8.50 -10.80
N ASP A 138 24.82 8.80 -9.50
CA ASP A 138 23.73 9.31 -8.65
C ASP A 138 23.78 10.85 -8.46
N SER A 139 24.81 11.54 -8.99
CA SER A 139 24.99 12.99 -8.87
C SER A 139 24.23 13.78 -9.92
#